data_AF-A0AAD2H6Q4-F1
#
_entry.id   AF-A0AAD2H6Q4-F1
#
_cell.length_a   1.000
_cell.length_b   1.000
_cell.length_c   1.000
_cell.angle_alpha   90.00
_cell.angle_beta   90.00
_cell.angle_gamma   90.00
#
_symmetry.space_group_name_H-M   'P 1'
#
loop_
_entity.id
_entity.type
_entity.pdbx_description
1 polymer ?
#
loop_
_entity_poly.entity_id
_entity_poly.type
_entity_poly.pdbx_seq_one_letter_code
_entity_poly.pdbx_strand_id
1 'polypeptide(L)'
;MPRENSDSDGRSLTPDMQDGFASSPTHDHPHPPRPSFHSQRQHKAHEDHPPPLDLRSTHIPPLDRFRQAARKVIALHRGVVDTVQQRGVGIEPGVDPRSPAADVEFEHLRERCVIEIADYSAVRSSFGRMTNAEFVELMNDPVASERERWVKVRWISIGGVSWDVIKAVAIRYNLNPMALEEIVRSTSTSTARSKVDYFSEHLFLRILCHELGNGNPLNELLNHPTDTTLVDGSVPAKGDGRPTLGERRVTGEHRRFNEAALNMLKSSERVDVHVLPMYIFLLRDGTVISLHSAPNLDLTQSITTRLRQFNSMLRMSADAPLLVQSILNIIVHKALEVVQAYEEKIQLAEHMILSRPTMESVRNMHVLSADLLLHRRTLAPIQAVVGTLRKYDVDRAAALVDTSQHPDEEIKVEGYMSQKALTYLADVSDHIDHVITQLEDIAGRGQNLVDYTFSMTSYDMNQVMRQLMIVSIVFMPFTFLCGYFGMNFEHFFPHERPDKYYWIISLPIATAVISLFLWPDIKGAIHYMRKRALVNNSLSDQRKLKTD
;
A
#
# COMPACT_ATOMS: atom_id res chain seq x y z
N MET A 1 20.46 19.18 -50.29
CA MET A 1 21.93 19.04 -50.30
C MET A 1 22.52 20.30 -50.92
N PRO A 2 23.63 20.89 -50.44
CA PRO A 2 24.47 20.45 -49.31
C PRO A 2 25.02 21.59 -48.38
N ARG A 3 25.78 21.16 -47.35
CA ARG A 3 26.85 21.86 -46.59
C ARG A 3 26.46 23.01 -45.65
N GLU A 4 27.13 23.30 -44.54
CA GLU A 4 28.05 22.66 -43.57
C GLU A 4 28.53 23.86 -42.71
N ASN A 5 28.66 23.69 -41.38
CA ASN A 5 29.51 24.46 -40.45
C ASN A 5 29.16 25.94 -40.18
N SER A 6 29.37 26.55 -39.01
CA SER A 6 29.92 26.14 -37.72
C SER A 6 29.73 27.30 -36.71
N ASP A 7 30.02 27.01 -35.44
CA ASP A 7 30.50 27.91 -34.38
C ASP A 7 29.51 28.79 -33.57
N SER A 8 29.29 28.42 -32.31
CA SER A 8 30.03 29.05 -31.19
C SER A 8 29.60 28.49 -29.82
N ASP A 9 30.49 27.63 -29.30
CA ASP A 9 30.92 27.39 -27.92
C ASP A 9 30.06 27.82 -26.71
N GLY A 10 29.80 26.80 -25.89
CA GLY A 10 29.83 26.91 -24.44
C GLY A 10 31.26 27.01 -23.88
N ARG A 11 31.37 27.61 -22.70
CA ARG A 11 32.49 27.46 -21.75
C ARG A 11 32.02 26.50 -20.66
N SER A 12 32.60 25.31 -20.48
CA SER A 12 33.95 25.00 -19.96
C SER A 12 34.14 25.37 -18.49
N LEU A 13 34.39 24.37 -17.65
CA LEU A 13 35.72 24.11 -17.08
C LEU A 13 35.71 22.81 -16.23
N THR A 14 36.47 21.84 -16.74
CA THR A 14 37.19 20.73 -16.10
C THR A 14 38.26 21.28 -15.10
N PRO A 15 39.06 20.49 -14.33
CA PRO A 15 39.52 19.14 -14.68
C PRO A 15 39.82 18.11 -13.57
N ASP A 16 39.75 16.84 -13.98
CA ASP A 16 40.65 15.77 -13.54
C ASP A 16 41.82 15.66 -14.53
N MET A 17 43.02 15.32 -14.04
CA MET A 17 44.14 14.86 -14.86
C MET A 17 44.89 13.67 -14.22
N GLN A 18 45.43 12.86 -15.12
CA GLN A 18 45.92 11.48 -14.99
C GLN A 18 47.45 11.34 -14.79
N ASP A 19 47.81 10.15 -14.25
CA ASP A 19 48.91 9.20 -14.59
C ASP A 19 50.35 9.63 -14.93
N GLY A 20 51.32 8.88 -14.34
CA GLY A 20 52.64 8.66 -14.95
C GLY A 20 53.76 8.04 -14.10
N PHE A 21 54.01 6.73 -14.29
CA PHE A 21 55.30 5.98 -14.33
C PHE A 21 56.30 5.86 -13.14
N ALA A 22 56.44 4.60 -12.68
CA ALA A 22 57.66 3.77 -12.43
C ALA A 22 58.90 4.28 -11.64
N SER A 23 59.22 3.62 -10.51
CA SER A 23 60.47 2.85 -10.24
C SER A 23 60.66 2.54 -8.73
N SER A 24 61.00 1.29 -8.39
CA SER A 24 61.41 0.80 -7.06
C SER A 24 62.84 1.26 -6.72
N PRO A 25 63.36 1.28 -5.45
CA PRO A 25 63.42 0.12 -4.53
C PRO A 25 63.40 0.36 -2.98
N THR A 26 63.17 -0.74 -2.23
CA THR A 26 63.71 -1.14 -0.90
C THR A 26 63.65 -0.20 0.32
N HIS A 27 62.89 -0.56 1.39
CA HIS A 27 63.41 -1.10 2.68
C HIS A 27 62.33 -1.28 3.77
N ASP A 28 62.40 -2.44 4.45
CA ASP A 28 62.08 -2.80 5.85
C ASP A 28 60.87 -2.27 6.67
N HIS A 29 59.98 -3.22 7.01
CA HIS A 29 59.44 -3.64 8.35
C HIS A 29 59.16 -2.61 9.49
N PRO A 30 58.41 -2.99 10.56
CA PRO A 30 57.10 -3.64 10.67
C PRO A 30 56.17 -2.97 11.73
N HIS A 31 54.95 -3.52 11.91
CA HIS A 31 53.92 -3.17 12.90
C HIS A 31 54.38 -3.05 14.37
N PRO A 32 53.75 -2.18 15.19
CA PRO A 32 53.85 -2.23 16.65
C PRO A 32 52.72 -3.07 17.32
N PRO A 33 52.98 -3.72 18.47
CA PRO A 33 52.08 -4.70 19.09
C PRO A 33 51.31 -4.21 20.33
N ARG A 34 50.33 -5.03 20.74
CA ARG A 34 49.56 -5.00 22.00
C ARG A 34 50.45 -5.14 23.25
N PRO A 35 50.05 -4.60 24.41
CA PRO A 35 50.63 -4.98 25.69
C PRO A 35 49.83 -6.11 26.36
N SER A 36 50.54 -7.14 26.80
CA SER A 36 50.11 -8.11 27.81
C SER A 36 50.96 -7.88 29.07
N PHE A 37 50.32 -7.94 30.25
CA PHE A 37 51.03 -8.04 31.52
C PHE A 37 50.70 -9.36 32.20
N HIS A 38 51.77 -10.06 32.57
CA HIS A 38 51.81 -11.25 33.39
C HIS A 38 52.12 -10.82 34.84
N SER A 39 51.46 -11.40 35.85
CA SER A 39 52.14 -12.20 36.88
C SER A 39 51.24 -12.56 38.06
N GLN A 40 51.20 -13.87 38.32
CA GLN A 40 51.33 -14.55 39.62
C GLN A 40 50.51 -14.13 40.86
N ARG A 41 49.76 -15.14 41.35
CA ARG A 41 49.88 -15.83 42.67
C ARG A 41 48.63 -15.83 43.57
N GLN A 42 48.15 -17.07 43.72
CA GLN A 42 47.79 -17.79 44.96
C GLN A 42 46.50 -17.47 45.72
N HIS A 43 45.68 -18.53 45.77
CA HIS A 43 44.70 -18.91 46.78
C HIS A 43 45.10 -18.57 48.24
N LYS A 44 44.14 -18.06 49.02
CA LYS A 44 43.76 -18.68 50.30
C LYS A 44 42.38 -18.23 50.76
N ALA A 45 41.58 -19.19 51.20
CA ALA A 45 40.27 -19.03 51.81
C ALA A 45 40.38 -18.48 53.24
N HIS A 46 39.39 -17.70 53.68
CA HIS A 46 38.87 -17.76 55.05
C HIS A 46 37.45 -17.21 55.11
N GLU A 47 36.56 -18.02 55.66
CA GLU A 47 35.22 -17.67 56.16
C GLU A 47 35.34 -16.61 57.27
N ASP A 48 34.34 -15.73 57.40
CA ASP A 48 33.77 -15.38 58.71
C ASP A 48 32.41 -14.64 58.60
N HIS A 49 31.53 -15.00 59.53
CA HIS A 49 30.14 -14.57 59.72
C HIS A 49 29.94 -13.06 59.98
N PRO A 50 28.72 -12.52 59.78
CA PRO A 50 28.42 -11.09 59.99
C PRO A 50 28.18 -10.77 61.48
N PRO A 51 28.63 -9.60 62.00
CA PRO A 51 28.16 -9.07 63.27
C PRO A 51 26.88 -8.21 63.10
N PRO A 52 26.13 -7.96 64.20
CA PRO A 52 24.68 -7.78 64.15
C PRO A 52 24.19 -6.34 63.90
N LEU A 53 22.91 -6.26 63.54
CA LEU A 53 22.10 -5.07 63.30
C LEU A 53 22.01 -4.16 64.55
N ASP A 54 22.62 -2.98 64.46
CA ASP A 54 22.37 -1.88 65.39
C ASP A 54 21.25 -0.97 64.84
N LEU A 55 20.09 -1.02 65.49
CA LEU A 55 18.94 -0.14 65.27
C LEU A 55 19.24 1.25 65.84
N ARG A 56 19.78 2.16 65.02
CA ARG A 56 19.75 3.59 65.27
C ARG A 56 19.07 4.32 64.12
N SER A 57 18.00 5.04 64.44
CA SER A 57 17.21 5.86 63.53
C SER A 57 18.10 6.90 62.83
N THR A 58 18.38 6.69 61.55
CA THR A 58 19.06 7.69 60.74
C THR A 58 18.02 8.64 60.16
N HIS A 59 18.01 9.87 60.67
CA HIS A 59 17.40 11.00 59.97
C HIS A 59 18.05 11.09 58.59
N ILE A 60 17.37 10.57 57.56
CA ILE A 60 17.84 10.64 56.18
C ILE A 60 17.92 12.13 55.81
N PRO A 61 19.10 12.66 55.43
CA PRO A 61 19.24 14.07 55.07
C PRO A 61 18.34 14.42 53.87
N PRO A 62 17.91 15.69 53.75
CA PRO A 62 16.88 16.10 52.77
C PRO A 62 17.23 15.72 51.33
N LEU A 63 18.52 15.78 50.99
CA LEU A 63 19.04 15.43 49.67
C LEU A 63 18.88 13.94 49.33
N ASP A 64 19.00 13.06 50.33
CA ASP A 64 18.83 11.62 50.13
C ASP A 64 17.36 11.20 50.14
N ARG A 65 16.49 11.94 50.84
CA ARG A 65 15.03 11.81 50.67
C ARG A 65 14.60 12.24 49.27
N PHE A 66 15.17 13.33 48.75
CA PHE A 66 14.91 13.77 47.38
C PHE A 66 15.41 12.74 46.36
N ARG A 67 16.60 12.17 46.55
CA ARG A 67 17.11 11.09 45.68
C ARG A 67 16.28 9.81 45.78
N GLN A 68 15.80 9.43 46.96
CA GLN A 68 14.90 8.29 47.11
C GLN A 68 13.53 8.56 46.49
N ALA A 69 12.97 9.76 46.66
CA ALA A 69 11.73 10.16 46.00
C ALA A 69 11.91 10.19 44.47
N ALA A 70 13.02 10.75 43.96
CA ALA A 70 13.36 10.75 42.54
C ALA A 70 13.53 9.32 42.02
N ARG A 71 14.24 8.44 42.74
CA ARG A 71 14.36 7.01 42.37
C ARG A 71 13.01 6.29 42.42
N LYS A 72 12.15 6.62 43.39
CA LYS A 72 10.81 6.05 43.51
C LYS A 72 9.90 6.54 42.38
N VAL A 73 10.01 7.81 41.98
CA VAL A 73 9.31 8.39 40.81
C VAL A 73 9.87 7.84 39.50
N ILE A 74 11.18 7.64 39.37
CA ILE A 74 11.81 6.99 38.20
C ILE A 74 11.40 5.51 38.11
N ALA A 75 11.32 4.80 39.25
CA ALA A 75 10.82 3.44 39.31
C ALA A 75 9.32 3.36 39.02
N LEU A 76 8.52 4.33 39.49
CA LEU A 76 7.10 4.45 39.15
C LEU A 76 6.92 4.82 37.68
N HIS A 77 7.77 5.67 37.12
CA HIS A 77 7.74 5.99 35.69
C HIS A 77 8.18 4.81 34.84
N ARG A 78 9.13 3.97 35.27
CA ARG A 78 9.43 2.70 34.59
C ARG A 78 8.26 1.72 34.68
N GLY A 79 7.65 1.54 35.85
CA GLY A 79 6.50 0.64 36.01
C GLY A 79 5.19 1.11 35.35
N VAL A 80 4.96 2.43 35.26
CA VAL A 80 3.76 2.99 34.62
C VAL A 80 3.93 3.10 33.09
N VAL A 81 5.17 3.32 32.61
CA VAL A 81 5.47 3.22 31.16
C VAL A 81 5.41 1.77 30.66
N ASP A 82 5.68 0.77 31.51
CA ASP A 82 5.49 -0.65 31.17
C ASP A 82 4.01 -1.04 30.98
N THR A 83 3.06 -0.42 31.68
CA THR A 83 1.66 -0.89 31.64
C THR A 83 0.77 -0.32 30.54
N VAL A 84 1.14 0.79 29.88
CA VAL A 84 0.22 1.49 28.96
C VAL A 84 0.77 1.66 27.53
N GLN A 85 2.04 1.31 27.28
CA GLN A 85 2.63 1.47 25.94
C GLN A 85 3.58 0.35 25.49
N GLN A 86 3.74 -0.72 26.28
CA GLN A 86 4.45 -1.93 25.86
C GLN A 86 3.46 -3.08 25.59
N ARG A 87 3.09 -3.26 24.32
CA ARG A 87 2.53 -4.53 23.81
C ARG A 87 3.44 -5.17 22.76
N GLY A 88 4.74 -4.88 22.75
CA GLY A 88 5.63 -5.49 21.75
C GLY A 88 7.09 -5.03 21.70
N VAL A 89 7.60 -4.32 22.72
CA VAL A 89 9.02 -3.91 22.73
C VAL A 89 9.73 -4.66 23.86
N GLY A 90 10.51 -5.68 23.51
CA GLY A 90 11.29 -6.50 24.45
C GLY A 90 10.86 -7.96 24.60
N ILE A 91 9.83 -8.41 23.87
CA ILE A 91 9.46 -9.82 23.80
C ILE A 91 10.48 -10.52 22.90
N GLU A 92 10.96 -11.70 23.31
CA GLU A 92 11.82 -12.53 22.47
C GLU A 92 11.11 -12.78 21.13
N PRO A 93 11.82 -12.69 19.99
CA PRO A 93 11.21 -12.94 18.70
C PRO A 93 10.72 -14.39 18.68
N GLY A 94 9.48 -14.58 18.21
CA GLY A 94 8.87 -15.87 17.97
C GLY A 94 7.76 -16.16 18.96
N VAL A 95 6.75 -16.88 18.47
CA VAL A 95 5.68 -17.39 19.33
C VAL A 95 5.93 -18.87 19.55
N ASP A 96 6.17 -19.28 20.80
CA ASP A 96 6.22 -20.69 21.17
C ASP A 96 4.78 -21.20 21.38
N PRO A 97 4.26 -22.09 20.52
CA PRO A 97 2.91 -22.62 20.66
C PRO A 97 2.75 -23.53 21.89
N ARG A 98 3.84 -24.01 22.50
CA ARG A 98 3.80 -24.88 23.69
C ARG A 98 3.79 -24.09 24.99
N SER A 99 4.06 -22.78 24.94
CA SER A 99 4.13 -21.93 26.12
C SER A 99 2.72 -21.54 26.62
N PRO A 100 2.42 -21.70 27.92
CA PRO A 100 1.14 -21.26 28.49
C PRO A 100 0.95 -19.74 28.46
N ALA A 101 2.04 -18.97 28.30
CA ALA A 101 1.95 -17.51 28.16
C ALA A 101 1.32 -17.11 26.83
N ALA A 102 1.58 -17.86 25.75
CA ALA A 102 1.02 -17.60 24.42
C ALA A 102 -0.50 -17.83 24.39
N ASP A 103 -0.99 -18.83 25.15
CA ASP A 103 -2.43 -19.10 25.27
C ASP A 103 -3.18 -17.91 25.87
N VAL A 104 -2.61 -17.26 26.89
CA VAL A 104 -3.21 -16.08 27.52
C VAL A 104 -3.10 -14.85 26.62
N GLU A 105 -1.98 -14.69 25.90
CA GLU A 105 -1.77 -13.56 24.98
C GLU A 105 -2.77 -13.58 23.81
N PHE A 106 -3.03 -14.76 23.25
CA PHE A 106 -3.80 -14.93 22.01
C PHE A 106 -5.21 -15.51 22.21
N GLU A 107 -5.70 -15.61 23.44
CA GLU A 107 -7.05 -16.10 23.73
C GLU A 107 -8.15 -15.30 22.99
N HIS A 108 -7.90 -14.03 22.71
CA HIS A 108 -8.83 -13.15 21.98
C HIS A 108 -8.99 -13.52 20.49
N LEU A 109 -8.10 -14.34 19.92
CA LEU A 109 -8.16 -14.79 18.53
C LEU A 109 -8.94 -16.11 18.43
N ARG A 110 -10.25 -16.02 18.62
CA ARG A 110 -11.19 -17.14 18.47
C ARG A 110 -12.24 -16.79 17.43
N GLU A 111 -11.93 -17.08 16.18
CA GLU A 111 -12.88 -17.01 15.07
C GLU A 111 -13.38 -18.42 14.69
N ARG A 112 -14.59 -18.49 14.13
CA ARG A 112 -15.11 -19.73 13.55
C ARG A 112 -14.31 -20.04 12.27
N CYS A 113 -13.50 -21.08 12.32
CA CYS A 113 -12.73 -21.53 11.17
C CYS A 113 -13.52 -22.56 10.37
N VAL A 114 -13.26 -22.55 9.06
CA VAL A 114 -13.72 -23.59 8.14
C VAL A 114 -12.48 -24.28 7.59
N ILE A 115 -12.33 -25.57 7.90
CA ILE A 115 -11.12 -26.31 7.58
C ILE A 115 -11.47 -27.39 6.55
N GLU A 116 -10.76 -27.42 5.43
CA GLU A 116 -10.86 -28.46 4.41
C GLU A 116 -9.52 -29.18 4.29
N ILE A 117 -9.53 -30.51 4.44
CA ILE A 117 -8.40 -31.38 4.21
C ILE A 117 -8.64 -32.14 2.91
N ALA A 118 -7.72 -31.97 1.96
CA ALA A 118 -7.71 -32.68 0.69
C ALA A 118 -6.45 -33.55 0.61
N ASP A 119 -6.66 -34.87 0.75
CA ASP A 119 -5.62 -35.88 0.59
C ASP A 119 -5.71 -36.47 -0.81
N TYR A 120 -4.67 -36.31 -1.63
CA TYR A 120 -4.73 -36.76 -3.01
C TYR A 120 -3.44 -37.37 -3.55
N SER A 121 -3.64 -38.12 -4.61
CA SER A 121 -2.64 -38.78 -5.44
C SER A 121 -3.16 -38.81 -6.87
N ALA A 122 -2.35 -39.27 -7.82
CA ALA A 122 -2.75 -39.34 -9.22
C ALA A 122 -4.00 -40.22 -9.43
N VAL A 123 -4.19 -41.24 -8.58
CA VAL A 123 -5.29 -42.20 -8.71
C VAL A 123 -6.46 -41.89 -7.75
N ARG A 124 -6.17 -41.69 -6.47
CA ARG A 124 -7.17 -41.54 -5.40
C ARG A 124 -7.18 -40.13 -4.82
N SER A 125 -8.32 -39.70 -4.33
CA SER A 125 -8.52 -38.42 -3.66
C SER A 125 -9.56 -38.58 -2.55
N SER A 126 -9.31 -37.98 -1.40
CA SER A 126 -10.20 -37.89 -0.25
C SER A 126 -10.33 -36.42 0.14
N PHE A 127 -11.54 -35.99 0.48
CA PHE A 127 -11.83 -34.61 0.89
C PHE A 127 -12.66 -34.66 2.16
N GLY A 128 -12.24 -33.92 3.19
CA GLY A 128 -12.96 -33.80 4.45
C GLY A 128 -13.06 -32.34 4.84
N ARG A 129 -14.26 -31.90 5.26
CA ARG A 129 -14.47 -30.56 5.83
C ARG A 129 -14.80 -30.71 7.31
N MET A 130 -14.21 -29.86 8.13
CA MET A 130 -14.28 -29.96 9.58
C MET A 130 -14.32 -28.58 10.25
N THR A 131 -14.78 -28.59 11.48
CA THR A 131 -14.84 -27.42 12.39
C THR A 131 -13.58 -27.32 13.25
N ASN A 132 -13.42 -26.22 14.00
CA ASN A 132 -12.26 -26.01 14.88
C ASN A 132 -12.06 -27.19 15.85
N ALA A 133 -13.12 -27.66 16.51
CA ALA A 133 -13.04 -28.69 17.54
C ALA A 133 -12.62 -30.06 16.95
N GLU A 134 -13.30 -30.48 15.88
CA GLU A 134 -13.01 -31.74 15.18
C GLU A 134 -11.57 -31.78 14.65
N PHE A 135 -11.10 -30.65 14.12
CA PHE A 135 -9.72 -30.56 13.62
C PHE A 135 -8.69 -30.58 14.73
N VAL A 136 -8.93 -29.89 15.85
CA VAL A 136 -8.02 -29.92 17.01
C VAL A 136 -7.94 -31.33 17.59
N GLU A 137 -9.06 -32.04 17.69
CA GLU A 137 -9.09 -33.45 18.11
C GLU A 137 -8.29 -34.34 17.15
N LEU A 138 -8.51 -34.20 15.84
CA LEU A 138 -7.76 -34.92 14.81
C LEU A 138 -6.24 -34.68 14.90
N MET A 139 -5.82 -33.43 15.17
CA MET A 139 -4.42 -33.05 15.19
C MET A 139 -3.71 -33.42 16.50
N ASN A 140 -4.46 -33.58 17.59
CA ASN A 140 -3.94 -34.07 18.86
C ASN A 140 -3.77 -35.59 18.89
N ASP A 141 -4.56 -36.33 18.10
CA ASP A 141 -4.39 -37.78 17.94
C ASP A 141 -3.30 -38.08 16.89
N PRO A 142 -2.13 -38.63 17.31
CA PRO A 142 -1.03 -38.90 16.38
C PRO A 142 -1.37 -39.98 15.35
N VAL A 143 -2.28 -40.91 15.67
CA VAL A 143 -2.67 -42.01 14.77
C VAL A 143 -3.69 -41.51 13.74
N ALA A 144 -4.69 -40.76 14.18
CA ALA A 144 -5.71 -40.21 13.28
C ALA A 144 -5.13 -39.14 12.34
N SER A 145 -4.13 -38.40 12.80
CA SER A 145 -3.40 -37.41 12.00
C SER A 145 -2.42 -38.06 11.00
N GLU A 146 -2.08 -39.33 11.14
CA GLU A 146 -1.13 -40.00 10.24
C GLU A 146 -1.66 -40.04 8.80
N ARG A 147 -0.76 -39.89 7.83
CA ARG A 147 -1.11 -39.93 6.41
C ARG A 147 -1.25 -41.37 5.97
N GLU A 148 -2.36 -41.67 5.27
CA GLU A 148 -2.48 -42.96 4.61
C GLU A 148 -1.40 -43.12 3.52
N ARG A 149 -0.91 -44.35 3.33
CA ARG A 149 0.26 -44.62 2.46
C ARG A 149 0.07 -44.22 0.99
N TRP A 150 -1.15 -44.10 0.51
CA TRP A 150 -1.44 -43.70 -0.87
C TRP A 150 -1.40 -42.18 -1.08
N VAL A 151 -1.45 -41.39 0.01
CA VAL A 151 -1.54 -39.92 -0.03
C VAL A 151 -0.19 -39.33 -0.38
N LYS A 152 -0.06 -38.83 -1.60
CA LYS A 152 1.16 -38.16 -2.06
C LYS A 152 1.21 -36.70 -1.63
N VAL A 153 0.08 -36.00 -1.70
CA VAL A 153 -0.05 -34.61 -1.24
C VAL A 153 -1.20 -34.52 -0.25
N ARG A 154 -0.95 -33.88 0.89
CA ARG A 154 -1.98 -33.48 1.85
C ARG A 154 -2.09 -31.98 1.81
N TRP A 155 -3.28 -31.47 1.51
CA TRP A 155 -3.55 -30.04 1.56
C TRP A 155 -4.53 -29.73 2.69
N ILE A 156 -4.11 -28.87 3.62
CA ILE A 156 -4.93 -28.38 4.72
C ILE A 156 -5.23 -26.90 4.45
N SER A 157 -6.47 -26.60 4.09
CA SER A 157 -6.96 -25.24 3.88
C SER A 157 -7.78 -24.78 5.08
N ILE A 158 -7.33 -23.71 5.74
CA ILE A 158 -7.93 -23.14 6.94
C ILE A 158 -8.45 -21.76 6.58
N GLY A 159 -9.77 -21.58 6.56
CA GLY A 159 -10.41 -20.27 6.48
C GLY A 159 -10.74 -19.75 7.88
N GLY A 160 -10.43 -18.49 8.16
CA GLY A 160 -10.58 -17.85 9.47
C GLY A 160 -9.36 -18.02 10.38
N VAL A 161 -9.20 -17.15 11.36
CA VAL A 161 -8.03 -17.13 12.26
C VAL A 161 -8.42 -17.50 13.69
N SER A 162 -8.00 -18.68 14.15
CA SER A 162 -8.20 -19.15 15.52
C SER A 162 -6.90 -19.66 16.12
N TRP A 163 -6.54 -19.17 17.31
CA TRP A 163 -5.31 -19.58 18.01
C TRP A 163 -5.28 -21.09 18.27
N ASP A 164 -6.38 -21.68 18.74
CA ASP A 164 -6.48 -23.12 19.04
C ASP A 164 -6.13 -24.01 17.82
N VAL A 165 -6.63 -23.63 16.64
CA VAL A 165 -6.38 -24.32 15.37
C VAL A 165 -4.92 -24.14 14.94
N ILE A 166 -4.41 -22.91 14.98
CA ILE A 166 -3.05 -22.58 14.57
C ILE A 166 -2.03 -23.29 15.49
N LYS A 167 -2.28 -23.30 16.80
CA LYS A 167 -1.45 -24.00 17.80
C LYS A 167 -1.39 -25.50 17.53
N ALA A 168 -2.54 -26.15 17.28
CA ALA A 168 -2.59 -27.57 16.98
C ALA A 168 -1.74 -27.93 15.74
N VAL A 169 -1.84 -27.12 14.69
CA VAL A 169 -1.05 -27.27 13.45
C VAL A 169 0.44 -27.03 13.71
N ALA A 170 0.77 -25.96 14.42
CA ALA A 170 2.15 -25.57 14.70
C ALA A 170 2.89 -26.65 15.49
N ILE A 171 2.24 -27.26 16.48
CA ILE A 171 2.83 -28.35 17.28
C ILE A 171 2.97 -29.62 16.42
N ARG A 172 1.94 -29.98 15.65
CA ARG A 172 1.91 -31.24 14.88
C ARG A 172 2.94 -31.28 13.75
N TYR A 173 3.16 -30.14 13.10
CA TYR A 173 4.04 -29.99 11.95
C TYR A 173 5.35 -29.27 12.26
N ASN A 174 5.60 -28.98 13.55
CA ASN A 174 6.81 -28.29 14.03
C ASN A 174 7.10 -27.00 13.25
N LEU A 175 6.06 -26.15 13.10
CA LEU A 175 6.19 -24.88 12.38
C LEU A 175 7.11 -23.91 13.12
N ASN A 176 7.81 -23.05 12.38
CA ASN A 176 8.81 -22.17 12.96
C ASN A 176 8.13 -21.06 13.79
N PRO A 177 8.60 -20.77 15.02
CA PRO A 177 8.04 -19.71 15.87
C PRO A 177 7.98 -18.31 15.22
N MET A 178 8.91 -17.99 14.31
CA MET A 178 8.92 -16.73 13.54
C MET A 178 7.76 -16.64 12.55
N ALA A 179 7.46 -17.75 11.87
CA ALA A 179 6.35 -17.82 10.94
C ALA A 179 5.02 -17.74 11.69
N LEU A 180 4.93 -18.38 12.86
CA LEU A 180 3.76 -18.33 13.73
C LEU A 180 3.50 -16.93 14.27
N GLU A 181 4.54 -16.25 14.75
CA GLU A 181 4.49 -14.85 15.16
C GLU A 181 3.85 -13.98 14.07
N GLU A 182 4.25 -14.19 12.83
CA GLU A 182 3.77 -13.38 11.74
C GLU A 182 2.29 -13.60 11.43
N ILE A 183 1.79 -14.83 11.47
CA ILE A 183 0.36 -15.12 11.31
C ILE A 183 -0.43 -14.34 12.36
N VAL A 184 0.00 -14.41 13.61
CA VAL A 184 -0.75 -13.89 14.76
C VAL A 184 -0.66 -12.36 14.86
N ARG A 185 0.52 -11.77 14.67
CA ARG A 185 0.74 -10.31 14.76
C ARG A 185 0.26 -9.56 13.52
N SER A 186 0.08 -10.24 12.39
CA SER A 186 -0.35 -9.62 11.13
C SER A 186 -1.75 -9.00 11.12
N THR A 187 -2.58 -9.31 12.11
CA THR A 187 -3.91 -8.68 12.29
C THR A 187 -3.82 -7.16 12.42
N SER A 188 -2.63 -6.61 12.66
CA SER A 188 -2.31 -5.19 12.51
C SER A 188 -1.88 -4.87 11.06
N THR A 189 -2.85 -4.67 10.18
CA THR A 189 -2.80 -4.61 8.70
C THR A 189 -1.83 -3.57 8.08
N SER A 190 -1.22 -2.67 8.86
CA SER A 190 -0.56 -1.46 8.32
C SER A 190 0.84 -1.66 7.70
N THR A 191 1.53 -2.79 7.94
CA THR A 191 2.94 -2.97 7.50
C THR A 191 3.22 -4.32 6.85
N ALA A 192 2.18 -5.07 6.53
CA ALA A 192 2.28 -6.37 5.89
C ALA A 192 2.88 -6.25 4.47
N ARG A 193 3.85 -7.10 4.10
CA ARG A 193 4.35 -7.22 2.73
C ARG A 193 4.40 -8.69 2.32
N SER A 194 4.19 -8.96 1.04
CA SER A 194 4.38 -10.32 0.52
C SER A 194 5.87 -10.70 0.60
N LYS A 195 6.16 -11.91 1.10
CA LYS A 195 7.54 -12.42 1.24
C LYS A 195 7.57 -13.95 1.26
N VAL A 196 8.78 -14.48 1.11
CA VAL A 196 9.09 -15.90 1.23
C VAL A 196 10.30 -16.08 2.13
N ASP A 197 10.14 -16.94 3.13
CA ASP A 197 11.18 -17.31 4.09
C ASP A 197 11.40 -18.82 4.05
N TYR A 198 12.67 -19.21 4.07
CA TYR A 198 13.08 -20.62 4.03
C TYR A 198 13.46 -21.05 5.45
N PHE A 199 12.89 -22.15 5.92
CA PHE A 199 13.28 -22.81 7.16
C PHE A 199 13.77 -24.23 6.86
N SER A 200 14.38 -24.88 7.86
CA SER A 200 14.93 -26.23 7.73
C SER A 200 13.86 -27.26 7.35
N GLU A 201 12.70 -27.19 8.01
CA GLU A 201 11.60 -28.16 7.88
C GLU A 201 10.54 -27.77 6.82
N HIS A 202 10.40 -26.48 6.54
CA HIS A 202 9.35 -25.96 5.67
C HIS A 202 9.73 -24.65 5.00
N LEU A 203 9.06 -24.38 3.89
CA LEU A 203 9.02 -23.09 3.21
C LEU A 203 7.78 -22.33 3.66
N PHE A 204 7.95 -21.05 4.01
CA PHE A 204 6.86 -20.16 4.44
C PHE A 204 6.67 -19.02 3.45
N LEU A 205 5.44 -18.82 3.00
CA LEU A 205 5.06 -17.69 2.16
C LEU A 205 3.97 -16.89 2.86
N ARG A 206 4.12 -15.57 2.83
CA ARG A 206 3.07 -14.61 3.13
C ARG A 206 2.75 -13.87 1.84
N ILE A 207 1.51 -13.91 1.40
CA ILE A 207 1.06 -13.23 0.19
C ILE A 207 -0.14 -12.36 0.53
N LEU A 208 -0.11 -11.10 0.11
CA LEU A 208 -1.29 -10.23 0.19
C LEU A 208 -2.23 -10.53 -0.97
N CYS A 209 -3.47 -10.88 -0.64
CA CYS A 209 -4.54 -11.09 -1.59
C CYS A 209 -5.45 -9.87 -1.63
N HIS A 210 -5.81 -9.45 -2.83
CA HIS A 210 -6.71 -8.34 -3.09
C HIS A 210 -8.05 -8.90 -3.54
N GLU A 211 -9.09 -8.59 -2.78
CA GLU A 211 -10.46 -9.03 -3.06
C GLU A 211 -11.36 -7.81 -3.22
N LEU A 212 -12.26 -7.87 -4.20
CA LEU A 212 -13.28 -6.86 -4.37
C LEU A 212 -14.34 -7.02 -3.26
N GLY A 213 -14.65 -5.95 -2.55
CA GLY A 213 -15.76 -5.92 -1.61
C GLY A 213 -17.08 -6.14 -2.35
N ASN A 214 -17.86 -7.11 -1.90
CA ASN A 214 -19.23 -7.27 -2.38
C ASN A 214 -20.01 -6.04 -1.91
N GLY A 215 -20.26 -5.10 -2.83
CA GLY A 215 -20.77 -3.74 -2.59
C GLY A 215 -22.15 -3.62 -1.94
N ASN A 216 -22.36 -4.24 -0.79
CA ASN A 216 -23.54 -4.04 0.05
C ASN A 216 -23.07 -3.46 1.39
N PRO A 217 -22.90 -2.12 1.49
CA PRO A 217 -22.46 -1.45 2.72
C PRO A 217 -23.40 -1.70 3.93
N LEU A 218 -24.59 -2.26 3.71
CA LEU A 218 -25.48 -2.71 4.77
C LEU A 218 -25.04 -4.00 5.49
N ASN A 219 -24.25 -4.87 4.85
CA ASN A 219 -23.83 -6.13 5.47
C ASN A 219 -22.69 -5.94 6.49
N GLU A 220 -21.85 -4.92 6.32
CA GLU A 220 -20.83 -4.57 7.33
C GLU A 220 -21.45 -4.01 8.62
N LEU A 221 -22.61 -3.34 8.53
CA LEU A 221 -23.36 -2.87 9.70
C LEU A 221 -24.06 -4.00 10.47
N LEU A 222 -24.35 -5.12 9.82
CA LEU A 222 -24.99 -6.29 10.45
C LEU A 222 -23.99 -7.25 11.09
N ASN A 223 -22.71 -7.18 10.72
CA ASN A 223 -21.66 -8.07 11.22
C ASN A 223 -20.89 -7.52 12.43
N HIS A 224 -21.15 -6.28 12.84
CA HIS A 224 -20.66 -5.72 14.10
C HIS A 224 -21.79 -5.66 15.13
N PRO A 225 -21.77 -6.49 16.19
CA PRO A 225 -22.73 -6.36 17.27
C PRO A 225 -22.43 -5.05 18.01
N THR A 226 -23.18 -4.00 17.69
CA THR A 226 -23.20 -2.77 18.47
C THR A 226 -24.09 -3.01 19.67
N ASP A 227 -23.49 -3.37 20.80
CA ASP A 227 -24.09 -3.22 22.12
C ASP A 227 -24.45 -1.74 22.32
N THR A 228 -25.66 -1.36 21.92
CA THR A 228 -26.24 -0.06 22.22
C THR A 228 -27.28 -0.26 23.30
N THR A 229 -26.80 -0.28 24.55
CA THR A 229 -27.64 0.03 25.69
C THR A 229 -27.95 1.53 25.63
N LEU A 230 -29.20 1.83 25.26
CA LEU A 230 -29.77 3.15 25.33
C LEU A 230 -29.77 3.63 26.79
N VAL A 231 -28.95 4.63 27.10
CA VAL A 231 -29.13 5.45 28.30
C VAL A 231 -29.58 6.83 27.86
N ASP A 232 -30.83 7.08 28.20
CA ASP A 232 -31.58 8.33 28.15
C ASP A 232 -30.92 9.41 29.03
N GLY A 233 -31.12 10.68 28.67
CA GLY A 233 -31.05 11.79 29.65
C GLY A 233 -29.97 12.86 29.49
N SER A 234 -30.44 14.05 29.10
CA SER A 234 -30.02 15.38 29.56
C SER A 234 -28.74 16.03 29.02
N VAL A 235 -28.95 17.19 28.36
CA VAL A 235 -27.95 18.20 28.02
C VAL A 235 -27.60 18.99 29.29
N PRO A 236 -26.32 19.10 29.71
CA PRO A 236 -25.95 20.07 30.74
C PRO A 236 -25.42 21.37 30.12
N ALA A 237 -25.86 22.45 30.76
CA ALA A 237 -25.56 23.83 30.44
C ALA A 237 -24.09 24.22 30.66
N LYS A 238 -23.69 25.24 29.92
CA LYS A 238 -22.39 25.92 29.90
C LYS A 238 -22.06 26.52 31.28
N GLY A 239 -20.94 26.12 31.88
CA GLY A 239 -20.41 26.69 33.12
C GLY A 239 -18.90 26.88 33.04
N ASP A 240 -18.45 28.10 33.35
CA ASP A 240 -17.05 28.51 33.45
C ASP A 240 -16.29 27.71 34.52
N GLY A 241 -15.15 27.13 34.16
CA GLY A 241 -14.26 26.44 35.10
C GLY A 241 -12.99 25.91 34.43
N ARG A 242 -11.83 26.21 35.02
CA ARG A 242 -10.47 25.83 34.57
C ARG A 242 -10.33 24.31 34.31
N PRO A 243 -9.49 23.88 33.34
CA PRO A 243 -9.39 22.47 32.97
C PRO A 243 -8.65 21.67 34.05
N THR A 244 -9.34 20.70 34.66
CA THR A 244 -8.75 19.66 35.50
C THR A 244 -8.38 18.44 34.66
N LEU A 245 -7.23 17.87 34.99
CA LEU A 245 -6.59 16.69 34.43
C LEU A 245 -7.53 15.46 34.37
N GLY A 246 -8.25 15.27 33.27
CA GLY A 246 -9.19 14.15 33.10
C GLY A 246 -9.61 13.83 31.66
N GLU A 247 -9.17 14.59 30.66
CA GLU A 247 -9.51 14.35 29.25
C GLU A 247 -8.37 13.61 28.54
N ARG A 248 -8.27 12.29 28.72
CA ARG A 248 -7.35 11.48 27.89
C ARG A 248 -7.90 10.15 27.41
N ARG A 249 -9.21 9.91 27.58
CA ARG A 249 -9.86 8.66 27.17
C ARG A 249 -10.77 8.77 25.94
N VAL A 250 -10.97 9.97 25.38
CA VAL A 250 -11.93 10.21 24.28
C VAL A 250 -11.25 10.27 22.89
N THR A 251 -9.91 10.26 22.83
CA THR A 251 -9.17 10.41 21.56
C THR A 251 -9.15 9.15 20.68
N GLY A 252 -9.44 7.97 21.24
CA GLY A 252 -9.49 6.71 20.47
C GLY A 252 -10.79 6.54 19.66
N GLU A 253 -11.93 6.83 20.30
CA GLU A 253 -13.25 6.72 19.66
C GLU A 253 -13.47 7.82 18.62
N HIS A 254 -13.04 9.06 18.88
CA HIS A 254 -13.10 10.13 17.88
C HIS A 254 -12.19 9.85 16.68
N ARG A 255 -11.05 9.18 16.85
CA ARG A 255 -10.18 8.81 15.73
C ARG A 255 -10.81 7.72 14.87
N ARG A 256 -11.41 6.70 15.51
CA ARG A 256 -12.13 5.61 14.80
C ARG A 256 -13.40 6.11 14.13
N PHE A 257 -14.15 7.01 14.75
CA PHE A 257 -15.33 7.64 14.16
C PHE A 257 -14.94 8.55 12.99
N ASN A 258 -13.86 9.34 13.12
CA ASN A 258 -13.36 10.15 12.01
C ASN A 258 -12.77 9.30 10.89
N GLU A 259 -12.07 8.19 11.18
CA GLU A 259 -11.58 7.22 10.19
C GLU A 259 -12.75 6.51 9.50
N ALA A 260 -13.78 6.08 10.24
CA ALA A 260 -14.99 5.47 9.70
C ALA A 260 -15.83 6.46 8.89
N ALA A 261 -15.96 7.72 9.34
CA ALA A 261 -16.63 8.78 8.60
C ALA A 261 -15.83 9.18 7.34
N LEU A 262 -14.49 9.19 7.41
CA LEU A 262 -13.63 9.35 6.22
C LEU A 262 -13.79 8.19 5.26
N ASN A 263 -13.86 6.96 5.74
CA ASN A 263 -14.07 5.78 4.92
C ASN A 263 -15.48 5.75 4.31
N MET A 264 -16.51 6.20 5.03
CA MET A 264 -17.87 6.39 4.52
C MET A 264 -17.98 7.50 3.47
N LEU A 265 -17.29 8.63 3.66
CA LEU A 265 -17.21 9.69 2.65
C LEU A 265 -16.39 9.26 1.42
N LYS A 266 -15.43 8.35 1.60
CA LYS A 266 -14.60 7.78 0.52
C LYS A 266 -15.25 6.61 -0.20
N SER A 267 -16.20 5.88 0.40
CA SER A 267 -16.76 4.65 -0.17
C SER A 267 -17.57 4.90 -1.45
N SER A 268 -18.13 6.10 -1.62
CA SER A 268 -18.76 6.51 -2.88
C SER A 268 -17.75 6.70 -4.02
N GLU A 269 -16.49 7.01 -3.73
CA GLU A 269 -15.49 7.44 -4.71
C GLU A 269 -14.34 6.44 -4.91
N ARG A 270 -14.18 5.41 -4.06
CA ARG A 270 -13.14 4.37 -4.18
C ARG A 270 -13.68 3.03 -4.65
N VAL A 271 -12.82 2.21 -5.24
CA VAL A 271 -13.16 0.80 -5.46
C VAL A 271 -12.97 0.12 -4.11
N ASP A 272 -14.00 -0.59 -3.63
CA ASP A 272 -13.90 -1.29 -2.35
C ASP A 272 -13.02 -2.52 -2.53
N VAL A 273 -11.79 -2.45 -2.02
CA VAL A 273 -10.79 -3.52 -2.15
C VAL A 273 -10.26 -3.87 -0.77
N HIS A 274 -10.53 -5.10 -0.35
CA HIS A 274 -9.96 -5.65 0.87
C HIS A 274 -8.60 -6.29 0.56
N VAL A 275 -7.59 -5.95 1.36
CA VAL A 275 -6.26 -6.55 1.26
C VAL A 275 -6.06 -7.47 2.46
N LEU A 276 -6.14 -8.78 2.24
CA LEU A 276 -6.06 -9.80 3.28
C LEU A 276 -4.82 -10.68 3.08
N PRO A 277 -4.05 -10.97 4.15
CA PRO A 277 -2.91 -11.86 4.02
C PRO A 277 -3.37 -13.33 3.91
N MET A 278 -2.65 -14.06 3.06
CA MET A 278 -2.71 -15.51 2.94
C MET A 278 -1.35 -16.09 3.32
N TYR A 279 -1.36 -17.10 4.19
CA TYR A 279 -0.17 -17.80 4.65
C TYR A 279 -0.10 -19.17 4.02
N ILE A 280 1.06 -19.56 3.51
CA ILE A 280 1.27 -20.87 2.88
C ILE A 280 2.52 -21.50 3.48
N PHE A 281 2.39 -22.72 3.96
CA PHE A 281 3.50 -23.58 4.36
C PHE A 281 3.61 -24.74 3.40
N LEU A 282 4.82 -25.01 2.94
CA LEU A 282 5.15 -26.19 2.16
C LEU A 282 6.20 -27.00 2.92
N LEU A 283 5.83 -28.21 3.30
CA LEU A 283 6.70 -29.15 4.00
C LEU A 283 7.34 -30.14 3.02
N ARG A 284 8.49 -30.70 3.40
CA ARG A 284 9.22 -31.69 2.59
C ARG A 284 8.49 -33.02 2.42
N ASP A 285 7.53 -33.32 3.30
CA ASP A 285 6.68 -34.52 3.21
C ASP A 285 5.56 -34.40 2.16
N GLY A 286 5.46 -33.27 1.46
CA GLY A 286 4.39 -32.97 0.51
C GLY A 286 3.09 -32.50 1.16
N THR A 287 3.14 -32.05 2.42
CA THR A 287 2.03 -31.37 3.07
C THR A 287 2.06 -29.87 2.73
N VAL A 288 0.90 -29.34 2.30
CA VAL A 288 0.68 -27.91 2.07
C VAL A 288 -0.36 -27.41 3.05
N ILE A 289 -0.06 -26.33 3.76
CA ILE A 289 -0.99 -25.72 4.71
C ILE A 289 -1.23 -24.29 4.24
N SER A 290 -2.49 -23.94 4.00
CA SER A 290 -2.89 -22.60 3.61
C SER A 290 -3.84 -22.00 4.64
N LEU A 291 -3.51 -20.83 5.18
CA LEU A 291 -4.38 -20.09 6.10
C LEU A 291 -4.87 -18.79 5.45
N HIS A 292 -6.18 -18.58 5.52
CA HIS A 292 -6.86 -17.40 5.00
C HIS A 292 -7.49 -16.62 6.15
N SER A 293 -7.42 -15.29 6.10
CA SER A 293 -8.05 -14.46 7.14
C SER A 293 -9.58 -14.48 7.05
N ALA A 294 -10.15 -14.69 5.87
CA ALA A 294 -11.59 -14.70 5.69
C ALA A 294 -12.17 -16.09 6.07
N PRO A 295 -13.34 -16.14 6.74
CA PRO A 295 -13.95 -17.40 7.17
C PRO A 295 -14.61 -18.19 6.02
N ASN A 296 -14.60 -17.66 4.79
CA ASN A 296 -15.03 -18.35 3.58
C ASN A 296 -13.85 -19.01 2.86
N LEU A 297 -14.12 -20.11 2.16
CA LEU A 297 -13.13 -20.84 1.35
C LEU A 297 -13.28 -20.52 -0.15
N ASP A 298 -13.80 -19.34 -0.49
CA ASP A 298 -14.18 -19.04 -1.88
C ASP A 298 -12.97 -18.99 -2.82
N LEU A 299 -11.82 -18.49 -2.33
CA LEU A 299 -10.54 -18.54 -3.05
C LEU A 299 -10.13 -19.97 -3.41
N THR A 300 -10.26 -20.90 -2.46
CA THR A 300 -9.71 -22.26 -2.56
C THR A 300 -10.67 -23.26 -3.19
N GLN A 301 -11.97 -22.97 -3.22
CA GLN A 301 -13.00 -23.81 -3.86
C GLN A 301 -12.68 -24.15 -5.32
N SER A 302 -12.12 -23.20 -6.07
CA SER A 302 -11.73 -23.42 -7.47
C SER A 302 -10.61 -24.47 -7.61
N ILE A 303 -9.67 -24.52 -6.65
CA ILE A 303 -8.61 -25.53 -6.57
C ILE A 303 -9.21 -26.86 -6.13
N THR A 304 -10.02 -26.87 -5.07
CA THR A 304 -10.68 -28.08 -4.59
C THR A 304 -11.48 -28.75 -5.70
N THR A 305 -12.22 -27.97 -6.49
CA THR A 305 -12.98 -28.47 -7.65
C THR A 305 -12.06 -29.10 -8.70
N ARG A 306 -10.93 -28.45 -9.01
CA ARG A 306 -9.91 -29.01 -9.93
C ARG A 306 -9.29 -30.29 -9.38
N LEU A 307 -9.03 -30.40 -8.07
CA LEU A 307 -8.49 -31.61 -7.45
C LEU A 307 -9.48 -32.78 -7.45
N ARG A 308 -10.80 -32.50 -7.37
CA ARG A 308 -11.84 -33.53 -7.48
C ARG A 308 -11.91 -34.15 -8.89
N GLN A 309 -11.55 -33.39 -9.93
CA GLN A 309 -11.52 -33.88 -11.30
C GLN A 309 -10.30 -34.79 -11.53
N PHE A 310 -10.53 -36.01 -12.03
CA PHE A 310 -9.46 -37.01 -12.24
C PHE A 310 -8.40 -36.57 -13.27
N ASN A 311 -8.84 -35.90 -14.34
CA ASN A 311 -7.99 -35.49 -15.48
C ASN A 311 -7.34 -34.12 -15.30
N SER A 312 -7.42 -33.49 -14.12
CA SER A 312 -6.76 -32.21 -13.93
C SER A 312 -5.25 -32.41 -13.81
N MET A 313 -4.46 -31.51 -14.42
CA MET A 313 -3.00 -31.57 -14.33
C MET A 313 -2.51 -31.51 -12.87
N LEU A 314 -3.25 -30.79 -12.00
CA LEU A 314 -2.95 -30.69 -10.57
C LEU A 314 -3.05 -32.04 -9.86
N ARG A 315 -4.07 -32.83 -10.18
CA ARG A 315 -4.23 -34.16 -9.58
C ARG A 315 -3.26 -35.17 -10.19
N MET A 316 -3.11 -35.18 -11.52
CA MET A 316 -2.25 -36.14 -12.22
C MET A 316 -0.77 -36.00 -11.85
N SER A 317 -0.30 -34.77 -11.62
CA SER A 317 1.08 -34.52 -11.19
C SER A 317 1.35 -34.97 -9.75
N ALA A 318 0.34 -34.95 -8.88
CA ALA A 318 0.44 -35.29 -7.46
C ALA A 318 1.62 -34.60 -6.77
N ASP A 319 1.84 -33.32 -7.10
CA ASP A 319 3.02 -32.56 -6.73
C ASP A 319 2.65 -31.35 -5.85
N ALA A 320 3.18 -31.29 -4.63
CA ALA A 320 2.86 -30.26 -3.64
C ALA A 320 3.30 -28.84 -4.05
N PRO A 321 4.48 -28.62 -4.66
CA PRO A 321 4.88 -27.31 -5.18
C PRO A 321 3.98 -26.79 -6.30
N LEU A 322 3.41 -27.69 -7.12
CA LEU A 322 2.46 -27.29 -8.17
C LEU A 322 1.14 -26.79 -7.56
N LEU A 323 0.73 -27.33 -6.40
CA LEU A 323 -0.40 -26.82 -5.65
C LEU A 323 -0.12 -25.39 -5.13
N VAL A 324 1.07 -25.14 -4.59
CA VAL A 324 1.50 -23.78 -4.17
C VAL A 324 1.47 -22.82 -5.35
N GLN A 325 2.00 -23.23 -6.51
CA GLN A 325 1.90 -22.44 -7.75
C GLN A 325 0.45 -22.13 -8.11
N SER A 326 -0.46 -23.09 -8.00
CA SER A 326 -1.88 -22.89 -8.34
C SER A 326 -2.62 -21.98 -7.36
N ILE A 327 -2.23 -22.00 -6.09
CA ILE A 327 -2.71 -21.04 -5.09
C ILE A 327 -2.25 -19.62 -5.48
N LEU A 328 -0.94 -19.45 -5.75
CA LEU A 328 -0.40 -18.15 -6.18
C LEU A 328 -1.10 -17.65 -7.46
N ASN A 329 -1.35 -18.53 -8.42
CA ASN A 329 -2.03 -18.17 -9.65
C ASN A 329 -3.44 -17.62 -9.40
N ILE A 330 -4.22 -18.24 -8.50
CA ILE A 330 -5.55 -17.71 -8.15
C ILE A 330 -5.47 -16.34 -7.47
N ILE A 331 -4.50 -16.12 -6.60
CA ILE A 331 -4.30 -14.80 -5.97
C ILE A 331 -4.02 -13.75 -7.06
N VAL A 332 -3.16 -14.05 -8.03
CA VAL A 332 -2.86 -13.14 -9.15
C VAL A 332 -4.10 -12.92 -10.04
N HIS A 333 -4.90 -13.96 -10.30
CA HIS A 333 -6.17 -13.80 -11.03
C HIS A 333 -7.17 -12.92 -10.28
N LYS A 334 -7.23 -12.98 -8.95
CA LYS A 334 -8.05 -12.04 -8.15
C LYS A 334 -7.56 -10.60 -8.24
N ALA A 335 -6.24 -10.39 -8.34
CA ALA A 335 -5.71 -9.06 -8.61
C ALA A 335 -6.15 -8.51 -9.98
N LEU A 336 -6.32 -9.35 -11.01
CA LEU A 336 -6.88 -8.92 -12.31
C LEU A 336 -8.33 -8.42 -12.19
N GLU A 337 -9.17 -9.06 -11.36
CA GLU A 337 -10.55 -8.59 -11.11
C GLU A 337 -10.54 -7.16 -10.51
N VAL A 338 -9.59 -6.88 -9.62
CA VAL A 338 -9.40 -5.54 -9.04
C VAL A 338 -8.96 -4.53 -10.11
N VAL A 339 -8.01 -4.91 -10.97
CA VAL A 339 -7.56 -4.05 -12.08
C VAL A 339 -8.73 -3.68 -13.00
N GLN A 340 -9.59 -4.64 -13.35
CA GLN A 340 -10.77 -4.41 -14.18
C GLN A 340 -11.74 -3.41 -13.54
N ALA A 341 -12.02 -3.54 -12.24
CA ALA A 341 -12.87 -2.61 -11.52
C ALA A 341 -12.31 -1.17 -11.53
N TYR A 342 -11.00 -1.01 -11.42
CA TYR A 342 -10.34 0.29 -11.53
C TYR A 342 -10.35 0.85 -12.96
N GLU A 343 -10.14 0.00 -13.97
CA GLU A 343 -10.18 0.38 -15.38
C GLU A 343 -11.56 0.96 -15.74
N GLU A 344 -12.64 0.28 -15.36
CA GLU A 344 -14.00 0.77 -15.55
C GLU A 344 -14.21 2.13 -14.86
N LYS A 345 -13.68 2.29 -13.64
CA LYS A 345 -13.81 3.54 -12.88
C LYS A 345 -13.06 4.71 -13.52
N ILE A 346 -11.85 4.48 -14.05
CA ILE A 346 -11.11 5.50 -14.80
C ILE A 346 -11.82 5.85 -16.09
N GLN A 347 -12.34 4.87 -16.85
CA GLN A 347 -13.06 5.14 -18.09
C GLN A 347 -14.31 6.01 -17.85
N LEU A 348 -15.07 5.75 -16.78
CA LEU A 348 -16.21 6.59 -16.41
C LEU A 348 -15.78 8.01 -16.07
N ALA A 349 -14.70 8.17 -15.32
CA ALA A 349 -14.21 9.47 -14.93
C ALA A 349 -13.57 10.25 -16.09
N GLU A 350 -12.90 9.56 -17.02
CA GLU A 350 -12.43 10.10 -18.29
C GLU A 350 -13.58 10.69 -19.09
N HIS A 351 -14.68 9.95 -19.25
CA HIS A 351 -15.87 10.43 -19.95
C HIS A 351 -16.46 11.69 -19.29
N MET A 352 -16.55 11.71 -17.96
CA MET A 352 -17.03 12.88 -17.21
C MET A 352 -16.12 14.10 -17.42
N ILE A 353 -14.80 13.94 -17.30
CA ILE A 353 -13.82 15.03 -17.42
C ILE A 353 -13.80 15.61 -18.84
N LEU A 354 -13.86 14.77 -19.87
CA LEU A 354 -13.88 15.21 -21.27
C LEU A 354 -15.16 15.99 -21.61
N SER A 355 -16.28 15.68 -20.94
CA SER A 355 -17.55 16.39 -21.16
C SER A 355 -17.58 17.75 -20.45
N ARG A 356 -17.10 17.82 -19.20
CA ARG A 356 -17.05 19.06 -18.42
C ARG A 356 -15.97 18.94 -17.33
N PRO A 357 -14.81 19.60 -17.50
CA PRO A 357 -13.77 19.57 -16.49
C PRO A 357 -14.20 20.35 -15.25
N THR A 358 -14.01 19.76 -14.07
CA THR A 358 -14.25 20.42 -12.78
C THR A 358 -13.10 20.15 -11.81
N MET A 359 -12.87 21.09 -10.89
CA MET A 359 -11.82 20.92 -9.86
C MET A 359 -12.10 19.78 -8.87
N GLU A 360 -13.37 19.39 -8.72
CA GLU A 360 -13.75 18.21 -7.92
C GLU A 360 -13.24 16.92 -8.57
N SER A 361 -13.32 16.81 -9.90
CA SER A 361 -12.78 15.67 -10.65
C SER A 361 -11.27 15.48 -10.43
N VAL A 362 -10.51 16.57 -10.24
CA VAL A 362 -9.06 16.51 -9.94
C VAL A 362 -8.80 15.87 -8.58
N ARG A 363 -9.56 16.25 -7.55
CA ARG A 363 -9.44 15.64 -6.22
C ARG A 363 -9.70 14.14 -6.30
N ASN A 364 -10.77 13.76 -7.01
CA ASN A 364 -11.20 12.37 -7.12
C ASN A 364 -10.16 11.55 -7.91
N MET A 365 -9.58 12.12 -8.97
CA MET A 365 -8.45 11.51 -9.69
C MET A 365 -7.23 11.30 -8.81
N HIS A 366 -6.81 12.31 -8.03
CA HIS A 366 -5.66 12.14 -7.14
C HIS A 366 -5.88 11.05 -6.09
N VAL A 367 -7.09 10.97 -5.53
CA VAL A 367 -7.45 9.90 -4.59
C VAL A 367 -7.37 8.53 -5.27
N LEU A 368 -7.89 8.41 -6.49
CA LEU A 368 -7.89 7.16 -7.25
C LEU A 368 -6.48 6.72 -7.67
N SER A 369 -5.68 7.63 -8.22
CA SER A 369 -4.27 7.37 -8.57
C SER A 369 -3.43 6.99 -7.35
N ALA A 370 -3.67 7.60 -6.19
CA ALA A 370 -2.99 7.23 -4.95
C ALA A 370 -3.38 5.82 -4.48
N ASP A 371 -4.64 5.43 -4.63
CA ASP A 371 -5.14 4.08 -4.28
C ASP A 371 -4.55 3.00 -5.21
N LEU A 372 -4.51 3.28 -6.52
CA LEU A 372 -3.86 2.43 -7.52
C LEU A 372 -2.38 2.19 -7.20
N LEU A 373 -1.66 3.26 -6.84
CA LEU A 373 -0.26 3.17 -6.47
C LEU A 373 -0.05 2.37 -5.17
N LEU A 374 -1.00 2.47 -4.22
CA LEU A 374 -0.99 1.65 -3.02
C LEU A 374 -1.14 0.16 -3.37
N HIS A 375 -2.10 -0.19 -4.23
CA HIS A 375 -2.28 -1.57 -4.69
C HIS A 375 -1.05 -2.09 -5.43
N ARG A 376 -0.45 -1.29 -6.32
CA ARG A 376 0.83 -1.60 -6.97
C ARG A 376 1.91 -1.92 -5.94
N ARG A 377 2.06 -1.08 -4.91
CA ARG A 377 3.06 -1.27 -3.85
C ARG A 377 2.87 -2.57 -3.07
N THR A 378 1.63 -3.02 -2.90
CA THR A 378 1.31 -4.29 -2.20
C THR A 378 1.41 -5.53 -3.09
N LEU A 379 1.19 -5.38 -4.41
CA LEU A 379 1.27 -6.48 -5.39
C LEU A 379 2.69 -6.71 -5.91
N ALA A 380 3.49 -5.66 -6.08
CA ALA A 380 4.86 -5.74 -6.60
C ALA A 380 5.77 -6.74 -5.85
N PRO A 381 5.71 -6.87 -4.50
CA PRO A 381 6.50 -7.87 -3.79
C PRO A 381 6.17 -9.33 -4.17
N ILE A 382 5.00 -9.61 -4.75
CA ILE A 382 4.64 -10.96 -5.24
C ILE A 382 5.59 -11.38 -6.38
N GLN A 383 5.96 -10.45 -7.28
CA GLN A 383 6.94 -10.69 -8.33
C GLN A 383 8.29 -11.12 -7.74
N ALA A 384 8.74 -10.45 -6.68
CA ALA A 384 9.98 -10.80 -5.99
C ALA A 384 9.90 -12.17 -5.31
N VAL A 385 8.75 -12.53 -4.73
CA VAL A 385 8.50 -13.87 -4.17
C VAL A 385 8.61 -14.94 -5.26
N VAL A 386 7.88 -14.79 -6.36
CA VAL A 386 7.89 -15.74 -7.48
C VAL A 386 9.29 -15.83 -8.10
N GLY A 387 9.98 -14.70 -8.27
CA GLY A 387 11.36 -14.65 -8.73
C GLY A 387 12.33 -15.40 -7.81
N THR A 388 12.13 -15.30 -6.49
CA THR A 388 12.93 -16.02 -5.48
C THR A 388 12.70 -17.52 -5.56
N LEU A 389 11.43 -17.95 -5.61
CA LEU A 389 11.05 -19.36 -5.76
C LEU A 389 11.58 -19.97 -7.08
N ARG A 390 11.71 -19.17 -8.13
CA ARG A 390 12.18 -19.66 -9.44
C ARG A 390 13.71 -19.75 -9.54
N LYS A 391 14.43 -18.75 -9.04
CA LYS A 391 15.88 -18.61 -9.28
C LYS A 391 16.74 -19.11 -8.12
N TYR A 392 16.29 -18.91 -6.89
CA TYR A 392 17.13 -19.07 -5.70
C TYR A 392 16.65 -20.20 -4.78
N ASP A 393 15.71 -21.03 -5.21
CA ASP A 393 15.12 -22.06 -4.36
C ASP A 393 16.15 -23.11 -3.92
N VAL A 394 16.93 -23.62 -4.88
CA VAL A 394 17.99 -24.61 -4.61
C VAL A 394 19.10 -23.98 -3.77
N ASP A 395 19.56 -22.78 -4.13
CA ASP A 395 20.63 -22.08 -3.42
C ASP A 395 20.26 -21.77 -1.96
N ARG A 396 19.03 -21.31 -1.71
CA ARG A 396 18.53 -21.01 -0.37
C ARG A 396 18.28 -22.26 0.45
N ALA A 397 17.81 -23.33 -0.18
CA ALA A 397 17.69 -24.63 0.49
C ALA A 397 19.07 -25.16 0.89
N ALA A 398 20.08 -25.03 0.02
CA ALA A 398 21.46 -25.43 0.29
C ALA A 398 22.11 -24.64 1.43
N ALA A 399 21.89 -23.32 1.49
CA ALA A 399 22.44 -22.47 2.54
C ALA A 399 21.92 -22.80 3.96
N LEU A 400 20.78 -23.50 4.08
CA LEU A 400 20.22 -23.91 5.37
C LEU A 400 20.74 -25.26 5.86
N VAL A 401 21.35 -26.06 4.97
CA VAL A 401 21.97 -27.33 5.36
C VAL A 401 23.33 -27.00 5.97
N ASP A 402 23.47 -27.28 7.26
CA ASP A 402 24.70 -27.01 8.02
C ASP A 402 25.84 -27.91 7.52
N THR A 403 26.61 -27.43 6.54
CA THR A 403 27.76 -28.15 5.95
C THR A 403 28.84 -28.44 7.00
N SER A 404 28.80 -27.77 8.16
CA SER A 404 29.68 -28.00 9.30
C SER A 404 29.49 -29.37 9.95
N GLN A 405 28.31 -29.97 9.85
CA GLN A 405 27.97 -31.21 10.56
C GLN A 405 28.37 -32.48 9.79
N HIS A 406 28.53 -32.40 8.47
CA HIS A 406 28.83 -33.55 7.60
C HIS A 406 29.82 -33.15 6.48
N PRO A 407 31.14 -33.09 6.76
CA PRO A 407 32.15 -32.69 5.77
C PRO A 407 32.41 -33.71 4.65
N ASP A 408 32.00 -34.97 4.83
CA ASP A 408 32.36 -36.09 3.94
C ASP A 408 31.19 -36.67 3.12
N GLU A 409 29.95 -36.18 3.29
CA GLU A 409 28.81 -36.60 2.47
C GLU A 409 28.41 -35.49 1.50
N GLU A 410 28.42 -35.81 0.19
CA GLU A 410 27.87 -34.97 -0.86
C GLU A 410 26.33 -34.99 -0.74
N ILE A 411 25.78 -34.25 0.23
CA ILE A 411 24.34 -34.14 0.43
C ILE A 411 23.77 -33.43 -0.80
N LYS A 412 23.09 -34.18 -1.66
CA LYS A 412 22.33 -33.62 -2.78
C LYS A 412 21.17 -32.80 -2.21
N VAL A 413 21.36 -31.50 -2.04
CA VAL A 413 20.32 -30.62 -1.52
C VAL A 413 19.26 -30.40 -2.59
N GLU A 414 18.08 -30.94 -2.36
CA GLU A 414 16.91 -30.69 -3.22
C GLU A 414 16.12 -29.48 -2.69
N GLY A 415 15.84 -28.55 -3.61
CA GLY A 415 14.96 -27.41 -3.37
C GLY A 415 13.53 -27.84 -3.05
N TYR A 416 12.71 -26.90 -2.57
CA TYR A 416 11.30 -27.16 -2.31
C TYR A 416 10.48 -27.20 -3.60
N MET A 417 10.93 -26.56 -4.67
CA MET A 417 10.20 -26.47 -5.94
C MET A 417 10.59 -27.59 -6.90
N SER A 418 9.58 -28.23 -7.50
CA SER A 418 9.80 -29.20 -8.58
C SER A 418 10.09 -28.52 -9.91
N GLN A 419 10.76 -29.20 -10.84
CA GLN A 419 11.02 -28.68 -12.19
C GLN A 419 9.73 -28.32 -12.94
N LYS A 420 8.65 -29.08 -12.74
CA LYS A 420 7.35 -28.76 -13.33
C LYS A 420 6.78 -27.48 -12.74
N ALA A 421 6.82 -27.33 -11.42
CA ALA A 421 6.33 -26.12 -10.75
C ALA A 421 7.11 -24.87 -11.17
N LEU A 422 8.43 -24.97 -11.34
CA LEU A 422 9.28 -23.86 -11.83
C LEU A 422 8.85 -23.35 -13.22
N THR A 423 8.47 -24.24 -14.13
CA THR A 423 7.94 -23.88 -15.45
C THR A 423 6.61 -23.14 -15.34
N TYR A 424 5.67 -23.62 -14.53
CA TYR A 424 4.37 -22.96 -14.34
C TYR A 424 4.43 -21.68 -13.50
N LEU A 425 5.45 -21.52 -12.65
CA LEU A 425 5.70 -20.26 -11.95
C LEU A 425 6.13 -19.14 -12.91
N ALA A 426 6.63 -19.47 -14.11
CA ALA A 426 6.90 -18.45 -15.14
C ALA A 426 5.62 -17.74 -15.56
N ASP A 427 4.53 -18.49 -15.78
CA ASP A 427 3.22 -17.95 -16.14
C ASP A 427 2.67 -17.04 -15.04
N VAL A 428 2.81 -17.43 -13.76
CA VAL A 428 2.43 -16.58 -12.62
C VAL A 428 3.26 -15.29 -12.58
N SER A 429 4.55 -15.37 -12.92
CA SER A 429 5.44 -14.20 -13.03
C SER A 429 4.98 -13.25 -14.13
N ASP A 430 4.61 -13.77 -15.30
CA ASP A 430 4.17 -12.95 -16.42
C ASP A 430 2.80 -12.31 -16.12
N HIS A 431 1.89 -13.05 -15.46
CA HIS A 431 0.61 -12.51 -15.04
C HIS A 431 0.73 -11.40 -13.99
N ILE A 432 1.62 -11.54 -12.99
CA ILE A 432 1.81 -10.46 -11.99
C ILE A 432 2.46 -9.22 -12.63
N ASP A 433 3.38 -9.41 -13.57
CA ASP A 433 4.02 -8.31 -14.31
C ASP A 433 2.99 -7.56 -15.16
N HIS A 434 2.07 -8.29 -15.80
CA HIS A 434 0.95 -7.71 -16.52
C HIS A 434 0.04 -6.88 -15.59
N VAL A 435 -0.36 -7.42 -14.43
CA VAL A 435 -1.19 -6.72 -13.43
C VAL A 435 -0.52 -5.43 -12.97
N ILE A 436 0.78 -5.47 -12.64
CA ILE A 436 1.53 -4.30 -12.16
C ILE A 436 1.58 -3.23 -13.26
N THR A 437 1.88 -3.63 -14.50
CA THR A 437 1.94 -2.71 -15.64
C THR A 437 0.59 -2.04 -15.89
N GLN A 438 -0.51 -2.82 -15.86
CA GLN A 438 -1.85 -2.27 -16.02
C GLN A 438 -2.20 -1.26 -14.92
N LEU A 439 -1.85 -1.53 -13.66
CA LEU A 439 -2.07 -0.57 -12.57
C LEU A 439 -1.30 0.73 -12.78
N GLU A 440 -0.08 0.67 -13.30
CA GLU A 440 0.72 1.85 -13.63
C GLU A 440 0.14 2.65 -14.79
N ASP A 441 -0.28 1.97 -15.85
CA ASP A 441 -0.90 2.60 -17.02
C ASP A 441 -2.20 3.33 -16.62
N ILE A 442 -3.03 2.67 -15.79
CA ILE A 442 -4.27 3.24 -15.25
C ILE A 442 -3.94 4.46 -14.37
N ALA A 443 -2.97 4.35 -13.45
CA ALA A 443 -2.57 5.48 -12.62
C ALA A 443 -2.03 6.67 -13.44
N GLY A 444 -1.26 6.37 -14.50
CA GLY A 444 -0.73 7.36 -15.45
C GLY A 444 -1.82 8.05 -16.27
N ARG A 445 -2.84 7.32 -16.73
CA ARG A 445 -4.03 7.90 -17.37
C ARG A 445 -4.76 8.86 -16.43
N GLY A 446 -4.89 8.50 -15.15
CA GLY A 446 -5.45 9.39 -14.13
C GLY A 446 -4.67 10.71 -14.01
N GLN A 447 -3.34 10.65 -14.02
CA GLN A 447 -2.50 11.86 -13.99
C GLN A 447 -2.65 12.72 -15.26
N ASN A 448 -2.71 12.10 -16.43
CA ASN A 448 -2.95 12.81 -17.69
C ASN A 448 -4.32 13.53 -17.69
N LEU A 449 -5.35 12.94 -17.08
CA LEU A 449 -6.66 13.57 -16.93
C LEU A 449 -6.64 14.75 -15.96
N VAL A 450 -5.83 14.67 -14.89
CA VAL A 450 -5.59 15.82 -14.00
C VAL A 450 -4.97 16.97 -14.77
N ASP A 451 -3.91 16.71 -15.54
CA ASP A 451 -3.20 17.74 -16.31
C ASP A 451 -4.08 18.34 -17.41
N TYR A 452 -4.89 17.51 -18.07
CA TYR A 452 -5.91 17.96 -19.02
C TYR A 452 -6.94 18.87 -18.35
N THR A 453 -7.43 18.50 -17.16
CA THR A 453 -8.41 19.29 -16.41
C THR A 453 -7.86 20.67 -16.04
N PHE A 454 -6.60 20.74 -15.58
CA PHE A 454 -5.93 22.01 -15.31
C PHE A 454 -5.76 22.87 -16.57
N SER A 455 -5.37 22.24 -17.68
CA SER A 455 -5.19 22.92 -18.97
C SER A 455 -6.50 23.51 -19.49
N MET A 456 -7.59 22.74 -19.42
CA MET A 456 -8.90 23.19 -19.87
C MET A 456 -9.49 24.27 -18.95
N THR A 457 -9.34 24.13 -17.63
CA THR A 457 -9.75 25.17 -16.67
C THR A 457 -9.00 26.49 -16.91
N SER A 458 -7.70 26.40 -17.23
CA SER A 458 -6.88 27.58 -17.58
C SER A 458 -7.31 28.20 -18.91
N TYR A 459 -7.69 27.37 -19.89
CA TYR A 459 -8.24 27.84 -21.17
C TYR A 459 -9.53 28.62 -20.96
N ASP A 460 -10.48 28.07 -20.19
CA ASP A 460 -11.75 28.73 -19.89
C ASP A 460 -11.54 30.03 -19.11
N MET A 461 -10.63 30.03 -18.12
CA MET A 461 -10.25 31.24 -17.39
C MET A 461 -9.70 32.31 -18.35
N ASN A 462 -8.80 31.95 -19.25
CA ASN A 462 -8.25 32.87 -20.24
C ASN A 462 -9.35 33.42 -21.17
N GLN A 463 -10.32 32.59 -21.56
CA GLN A 463 -11.44 33.02 -22.38
C GLN A 463 -12.38 33.98 -21.64
N VAL A 464 -12.73 33.69 -20.39
CA VAL A 464 -13.56 34.57 -19.54
C VAL A 464 -12.86 35.89 -19.30
N MET A 465 -11.57 35.87 -18.96
CA MET A 465 -10.75 37.07 -18.79
C MET A 465 -10.71 37.89 -20.07
N ARG A 466 -10.50 37.27 -21.23
CA ARG A 466 -10.54 37.96 -22.53
C ARG A 466 -11.89 38.61 -22.79
N GLN A 467 -12.99 37.91 -22.49
CA GLN A 467 -14.33 38.47 -22.68
C GLN A 467 -14.57 39.68 -21.77
N LEU A 468 -14.19 39.61 -20.49
CA LEU A 468 -14.29 40.73 -19.55
C LEU A 468 -13.42 41.92 -19.99
N MET A 469 -12.22 41.66 -20.50
CA MET A 469 -11.33 42.70 -21.02
C MET A 469 -11.90 43.39 -22.26
N ILE A 470 -12.46 42.66 -23.22
CA ILE A 470 -13.11 43.25 -24.40
C ILE A 470 -14.26 44.18 -23.98
N VAL A 471 -15.11 43.72 -23.06
CA VAL A 471 -16.20 44.53 -22.50
C VAL A 471 -15.63 45.80 -21.84
N SER A 472 -14.60 45.65 -21.00
CA SER A 472 -13.97 46.77 -20.30
C SER A 472 -13.32 47.78 -21.25
N ILE A 473 -12.60 47.33 -22.29
CA ILE A 473 -11.95 48.18 -23.29
C ILE A 473 -12.98 48.99 -24.10
N VAL A 474 -14.14 48.40 -24.39
CA VAL A 474 -15.23 49.11 -25.08
C VAL A 474 -15.86 50.15 -24.15
N PHE A 475 -16.18 49.79 -22.90
CA PHE A 475 -16.92 50.69 -22.00
C PHE A 475 -16.03 51.74 -21.30
N MET A 476 -14.78 51.45 -20.98
CA MET A 476 -13.88 52.39 -20.28
C MET A 476 -13.79 53.78 -20.97
N PRO A 477 -13.56 53.90 -22.29
CA PRO A 477 -13.52 55.21 -22.95
C PRO A 477 -14.90 55.89 -22.98
N PHE A 478 -15.98 55.13 -23.15
CA PHE A 478 -17.34 55.69 -23.09
C PHE A 478 -17.70 56.18 -21.69
N THR A 479 -17.33 55.43 -20.65
CA THR A 479 -17.54 55.82 -19.25
C THR A 479 -16.71 57.05 -18.89
N PHE A 480 -15.44 57.12 -19.33
CA PHE A 480 -14.61 58.31 -19.14
C PHE A 480 -15.25 59.54 -19.78
N LEU A 481 -15.74 59.40 -21.02
CA LEU A 481 -16.41 60.47 -21.74
C LEU A 481 -17.71 60.90 -21.04
N CYS A 482 -18.57 59.96 -20.63
CA CYS A 482 -19.77 60.26 -19.86
C CYS A 482 -19.44 60.97 -18.54
N GLY A 483 -18.40 60.53 -17.82
CA GLY A 483 -17.93 61.19 -16.60
C GLY A 483 -17.36 62.59 -16.87
N TYR A 484 -16.60 62.75 -17.96
CA TYR A 484 -16.01 64.03 -18.38
C TYR A 484 -17.10 65.05 -18.75
N PHE A 485 -18.19 64.64 -19.40
CA PHE A 485 -19.28 65.56 -19.74
C PHE A 485 -20.39 65.62 -18.68
N GLY A 486 -20.40 64.71 -17.71
CA GLY A 486 -21.32 64.70 -16.56
C GLY A 486 -20.83 65.51 -15.35
N MET A 487 -19.73 66.27 -15.50
CA MET A 487 -19.20 67.13 -14.43
C MET A 487 -19.98 68.44 -14.29
N ASN A 488 -20.24 68.87 -13.06
CA ASN A 488 -21.01 70.08 -12.75
C ASN A 488 -20.11 71.34 -12.75
N PHE A 489 -19.56 71.75 -13.90
CA PHE A 489 -18.80 73.02 -14.03
C PHE A 489 -19.48 74.02 -14.97
N GLU A 490 -19.64 75.28 -14.53
CA GLU A 490 -20.40 76.34 -15.25
C GLU A 490 -19.64 77.07 -16.37
N HIS A 491 -18.30 77.11 -16.37
CA HIS A 491 -17.49 78.01 -17.23
C HIS A 491 -16.45 77.28 -18.11
N PHE A 492 -16.86 76.25 -18.86
CA PHE A 492 -15.87 75.40 -19.57
C PHE A 492 -15.78 75.61 -21.09
N PHE A 493 -16.87 75.97 -21.80
CA PHE A 493 -16.87 76.06 -23.28
C PHE A 493 -17.26 77.45 -23.80
N PRO A 494 -16.51 78.05 -24.75
CA PRO A 494 -16.80 79.41 -25.25
C PRO A 494 -17.99 79.53 -26.23
N HIS A 495 -18.71 78.47 -26.58
CA HIS A 495 -19.68 78.45 -27.70
C HIS A 495 -21.04 77.84 -27.32
N GLU A 496 -22.11 78.39 -27.89
CA GLU A 496 -23.53 78.24 -27.50
C GLU A 496 -24.19 76.85 -27.74
N ARG A 497 -23.44 75.77 -28.03
CA ARG A 497 -24.01 74.41 -28.27
C ARG A 497 -23.13 73.27 -27.73
N PRO A 498 -23.18 72.95 -26.42
CA PRO A 498 -22.36 71.90 -25.80
C PRO A 498 -22.62 70.50 -26.41
N ASP A 499 -23.85 70.19 -26.81
CA ASP A 499 -24.25 68.88 -27.32
C ASP A 499 -23.53 68.49 -28.61
N LYS A 500 -23.21 69.47 -29.47
CA LYS A 500 -22.51 69.21 -30.73
C LYS A 500 -21.03 68.88 -30.51
N TYR A 501 -20.39 69.56 -29.55
CA TYR A 501 -18.99 69.31 -29.21
C TYR A 501 -18.79 67.93 -28.58
N TYR A 502 -19.76 67.45 -27.78
CA TYR A 502 -19.78 66.09 -27.26
C TYR A 502 -19.64 65.05 -28.40
N TRP A 503 -20.49 65.12 -29.42
CA TRP A 503 -20.47 64.15 -30.53
C TRP A 503 -19.25 64.30 -31.44
N ILE A 504 -18.75 65.53 -31.62
CA ILE A 504 -17.55 65.80 -32.44
C ILE A 504 -16.28 65.20 -31.80
N ILE A 505 -16.16 65.21 -30.47
CA ILE A 505 -14.98 64.68 -29.75
C ILE A 505 -15.14 63.19 -29.43
N SER A 506 -16.34 62.76 -29.04
CA SER A 506 -16.60 61.39 -28.61
C SER A 506 -16.49 60.36 -29.73
N LEU A 507 -17.05 60.64 -30.90
CA LEU A 507 -17.12 59.70 -32.01
C LEU A 507 -15.73 59.33 -32.57
N PRO A 508 -14.81 60.29 -32.85
CA PRO A 508 -13.46 59.95 -33.31
C PRO A 508 -12.64 59.22 -32.25
N ILE A 509 -12.75 59.61 -30.97
CA ILE A 509 -12.00 58.95 -29.89
C ILE A 509 -12.51 57.52 -29.68
N ALA A 510 -13.82 57.33 -29.61
CA ALA A 510 -14.41 56.00 -29.46
C ALA A 510 -14.05 55.09 -30.65
N THR A 511 -14.18 55.59 -31.88
CA THR A 511 -13.83 54.82 -33.08
C THR A 511 -12.34 54.48 -33.11
N ALA A 512 -11.44 55.40 -32.74
CA ALA A 512 -10.01 55.14 -32.70
C ALA A 512 -9.64 54.09 -31.64
N VAL A 513 -10.16 54.20 -30.41
CA VAL A 513 -9.85 53.26 -29.32
C VAL A 513 -10.43 51.87 -29.62
N ILE A 514 -11.68 51.79 -30.03
CA ILE A 514 -12.31 50.50 -30.38
C ILE A 514 -11.59 49.86 -31.56
N SER A 515 -11.27 50.63 -32.61
CA SER A 515 -10.55 50.12 -33.77
C SER A 515 -9.17 49.60 -33.40
N LEU A 516 -8.38 50.37 -32.61
CA LEU A 516 -7.03 49.99 -32.22
C LEU A 516 -7.00 48.68 -31.41
N PHE A 517 -7.90 48.54 -30.43
CA PHE A 517 -7.89 47.39 -29.52
C PHE A 517 -8.61 46.16 -30.06
N LEU A 518 -9.68 46.29 -30.86
CA LEU A 518 -10.40 45.15 -31.45
C LEU A 518 -9.83 44.70 -32.81
N TRP A 519 -8.87 45.42 -33.40
CA TRP A 519 -8.27 45.06 -34.69
C TRP A 519 -7.77 43.60 -34.79
N PRO A 520 -7.09 43.03 -33.77
CA PRO A 520 -6.65 41.63 -33.83
C PRO A 520 -7.82 40.65 -33.87
N ASP A 521 -8.88 40.89 -33.08
CA ASP A 521 -10.07 40.04 -33.03
C ASP A 521 -10.88 40.12 -34.33
N ILE A 522 -11.04 41.31 -34.91
CA ILE A 522 -11.74 41.53 -36.19
C ILE A 522 -11.03 40.79 -37.33
N LYS A 523 -9.69 40.85 -37.37
CA LYS A 523 -8.89 40.09 -38.34
C LYS A 523 -9.12 38.58 -38.20
N GLY A 524 -9.16 38.08 -36.97
CA GLY A 524 -9.47 36.68 -36.68
C GLY A 524 -10.86 36.27 -37.17
N ALA A 525 -11.87 37.09 -36.89
CA ALA A 525 -13.25 36.84 -37.32
C ALA A 525 -13.40 36.84 -38.86
N ILE A 526 -12.75 37.79 -39.54
CA ILE A 526 -12.73 37.85 -41.01
C ILE A 526 -12.07 36.60 -41.60
N HIS A 527 -10.97 36.14 -41.00
CA HIS A 527 -10.29 34.92 -41.45
C HIS A 527 -11.16 33.68 -41.26
N TYR A 528 -11.85 33.55 -40.12
CA TYR A 528 -12.79 32.46 -39.86
C TYR A 528 -13.97 32.45 -40.84
N MET A 529 -14.58 33.61 -41.10
CA MET A 529 -15.66 33.79 -42.07
C MET A 529 -15.23 33.39 -43.49
N ARG A 530 -14.04 33.79 -43.92
CA ARG A 530 -13.48 33.39 -45.23
C ARG A 530 -13.27 31.89 -45.33
N LYS A 531 -12.71 31.26 -44.29
CA LYS A 531 -12.48 29.80 -44.27
C LYS A 531 -13.80 29.02 -44.32
N ARG A 532 -14.83 29.49 -43.61
CA ARG A 532 -16.17 28.87 -43.62
C ARG A 532 -16.88 29.04 -44.96
N ALA A 533 -16.75 30.21 -45.60
CA ALA A 533 -17.29 30.44 -46.95
C ALA A 533 -16.66 29.49 -47.99
N LEU A 534 -15.35 29.24 -47.90
CA LEU A 534 -14.65 28.31 -48.79
C LEU A 534 -15.13 26.86 -48.63
N VAL A 535 -15.36 26.40 -47.40
CA VAL A 535 -15.88 25.04 -47.12
C VAL A 535 -17.32 24.88 -47.60
N ASN A 536 -18.17 25.89 -47.41
CA ASN A 536 -19.54 25.84 -47.91
C ASN A 536 -19.59 25.85 -49.45
N ASN A 537 -18.72 26.63 -50.09
CA ASN A 537 -18.63 26.65 -51.55
C ASN A 537 -18.13 25.32 -52.11
N SER A 538 -17.12 24.69 -51.51
CA SER A 538 -16.63 23.37 -51.97
C SER A 538 -17.67 22.26 -51.78
N LEU A 539 -18.48 22.30 -50.71
CA LEU A 539 -19.61 21.39 -50.53
C LEU A 539 -20.72 21.63 -51.57
N SER A 540 -20.93 22.88 -51.99
CA SER A 540 -21.89 23.21 -53.04
C SER A 540 -21.42 22.79 -54.43
N ASP A 541 -20.11 22.90 -54.72
CA ASP A 541 -19.51 22.44 -55.98
C ASP A 541 -19.50 20.91 -56.07
N GLN A 542 -19.22 20.21 -54.96
CA GLN A 542 -19.36 18.74 -54.90
C GLN A 542 -20.81 18.26 -55.07
N ARG A 543 -21.80 19.06 -54.64
CA ARG A 543 -23.22 18.74 -54.88
C ARG A 543 -23.60 18.96 -56.34
N LYS A 544 -23.07 19.98 -57.01
CA LYS A 544 -23.29 20.23 -58.45
C LYS A 544 -22.66 19.15 -59.33
N LEU A 545 -21.44 18.71 -59.02
CA LEU A 545 -20.73 17.62 -59.71
C LEU A 545 -21.39 16.24 -59.56
N LYS A 546 -22.37 16.07 -58.68
CA LYS A 546 -23.16 14.83 -58.51
C LYS A 546 -24.51 14.87 -59.22
N THR A 547 -24.91 16.02 -59.73
CA THR A 547 -26.22 16.25 -60.40
C THR A 547 -26.10 16.48 -61.90
N ASP A 548 -24.88 16.66 -62.41
CA ASP A 548 -24.52 16.51 -63.83
C ASP A 548 -23.90 15.13 -64.04
#